data_AF-A0A0M8RN65-F1
#
_entry.id   AF-A0A0M8RN65-F1
#
_cell.length_a   1.000
_cell.length_b   1.000
_cell.length_c   1.000
_cell.angle_alpha   90.00
_cell.angle_beta   90.00
_cell.angle_gamma   90.00
#
_symmetry.space_group_name_H-M   'P 1'
#
loop_
_entity.id
_entity.type
_entity.pdbx_description
1 polymer ?
#
loop_
_entity_poly.entity_id
_entity_poly.type
_entity_poly.pdbx_seq_one_letter_code
_entity_poly.pdbx_strand_id
1 'polypeptide(L)'
;MTPGGAGVAQRHDVPPLRCEPAGPGGAPAVLADGPARTGSPPRPGGRPRPYGTGSPTLTGRTAREVLAAHLHHQATDFLRSLRSHRESGSDAEGTREAARQLRSAARRIGGALHTFRPLTDEKWADQLRSELAWLSGTLGREHASTARLDRLLGALQRLTGRAERERETVAARTAAGNAAAAQAPPAASGRDGADAGEADALLSAGAARAGALLERQITLARTRAHSAALQALGSSRFHAVADAVAVLASEAPLTVAADRPAEDVLPPLAEQAHRRLAEAVAALPLARAGHPYNADALTSDARQDAPWHQVRILVRLSRYAQEVLDPDDVDPRLAEAGRALERHRDAAEAAAAAAAAARTPRIAPATAYALGVLHADQRHEVEAARFAFGRAWIPAPVPEAAQPVRKG
;
A
#
# COMPACT_ATOMS: atom_id res chain seq x y z
N MET A 1 -25.87 55.10 31.99
CA MET A 1 -25.75 55.14 30.52
C MET A 1 -24.99 53.90 30.07
N THR A 2 -25.63 53.01 29.31
CA THR A 2 -25.04 52.06 28.34
C THR A 2 -24.56 52.83 27.08
N PRO A 3 -23.92 52.22 26.04
CA PRO A 3 -23.45 50.84 25.79
C PRO A 3 -21.90 50.72 25.82
N GLY A 4 -21.21 49.63 25.42
CA GLY A 4 -21.61 48.27 25.01
C GLY A 4 -21.00 47.80 23.67
N GLY A 5 -20.45 46.57 23.61
CA GLY A 5 -19.79 45.93 22.44
C GLY A 5 -18.32 45.56 22.70
N ALA A 6 -17.73 44.51 22.12
CA ALA A 6 -18.28 43.43 21.27
C ALA A 6 -17.47 42.12 21.49
N GLY A 7 -18.10 40.96 21.30
CA GLY A 7 -17.41 39.67 21.36
C GLY A 7 -16.63 39.37 20.09
N VAL A 8 -15.49 38.68 20.21
CA VAL A 8 -14.76 38.11 19.07
C VAL A 8 -14.67 36.60 19.24
N ALA A 9 -15.07 35.87 18.20
CA ALA A 9 -15.19 34.42 18.21
C ALA A 9 -13.85 33.70 18.10
N GLN A 10 -13.87 32.45 18.57
CA GLN A 10 -12.85 31.41 18.39
C GLN A 10 -12.10 31.45 17.06
N ARG A 11 -10.78 31.31 17.16
CA ARG A 11 -10.01 30.43 16.28
C ARG A 11 -9.27 29.43 17.14
N HIS A 12 -9.80 28.21 17.26
CA HIS A 12 -8.99 27.09 17.72
C HIS A 12 -8.18 26.58 16.53
N ASP A 13 -6.88 26.92 16.51
CA ASP A 13 -5.93 26.27 15.61
C ASP A 13 -5.86 24.78 15.96
N VAL A 14 -6.33 23.94 15.03
CA VAL A 14 -6.13 22.50 15.10
C VAL A 14 -4.68 22.21 14.68
N PRO A 15 -3.83 21.62 15.55
CA PRO A 15 -2.45 21.37 15.20
C PRO A 15 -2.34 20.32 14.09
N PRO A 16 -1.42 20.47 13.12
CA PRO A 16 -1.22 19.46 12.08
C PRO A 16 -0.66 18.18 12.69
N LEU A 17 -1.31 17.05 12.40
CA LEU A 17 -0.85 15.71 12.79
C LEU A 17 0.52 15.42 12.17
N ARG A 18 1.59 15.59 12.97
CA ARG A 18 2.93 15.12 12.61
C ARG A 18 2.93 13.59 12.59
N CYS A 19 2.95 13.02 11.39
CA CYS A 19 3.09 11.59 11.18
C CYS A 19 4.57 11.29 10.88
N GLU A 20 5.29 10.66 11.82
CA GLU A 20 6.60 10.07 11.52
C GLU A 20 6.45 8.80 10.67
N PRO A 21 7.36 8.53 9.72
CA PRO A 21 7.14 7.53 8.68
C PRO A 21 7.39 6.09 9.15
N ALA A 22 6.46 5.17 8.85
CA ALA A 22 6.55 3.75 9.21
C ALA A 22 5.94 2.79 8.15
N GLY A 23 6.39 1.52 8.16
CA GLY A 23 6.70 0.78 6.94
C GLY A 23 5.81 -0.37 6.41
N PRO A 24 6.11 -0.88 5.20
CA PRO A 24 5.11 -1.34 4.24
C PRO A 24 5.15 -2.84 3.94
N GLY A 25 4.02 -3.32 3.41
CA GLY A 25 3.87 -4.63 2.80
C GLY A 25 2.58 -4.65 1.97
N GLY A 26 2.69 -5.05 0.70
CA GLY A 26 1.60 -5.29 -0.23
C GLY A 26 1.28 -6.77 -0.46
N ALA A 27 0.35 -7.01 -1.40
CA ALA A 27 -0.44 -8.24 -1.57
C ALA A 27 0.20 -9.43 -2.36
N PRO A 28 -0.37 -10.65 -2.24
CA PRO A 28 -0.10 -11.81 -3.11
C PRO A 28 -1.11 -11.96 -4.26
N ALA A 29 -1.00 -13.05 -5.05
CA ALA A 29 -1.71 -13.25 -6.32
C ALA A 29 -2.69 -14.46 -6.35
N VAL A 30 -3.86 -14.21 -6.95
CA VAL A 30 -4.60 -15.02 -7.94
C VAL A 30 -4.83 -16.53 -7.71
N LEU A 31 -6.12 -16.89 -7.64
CA LEU A 31 -6.70 -18.08 -8.28
C LEU A 31 -8.20 -17.81 -8.54
N ALA A 32 -8.75 -18.36 -9.61
CA ALA A 32 -10.14 -18.14 -10.04
C ALA A 32 -10.72 -19.43 -10.64
N ASP A 33 -12.00 -19.72 -10.36
CA ASP A 33 -12.96 -20.28 -11.34
C ASP A 33 -14.42 -20.20 -10.80
N GLY A 34 -15.42 -20.22 -11.69
CA GLY A 34 -16.85 -20.24 -11.33
C GLY A 34 -17.74 -19.31 -12.18
N PRO A 35 -18.86 -19.77 -12.77
CA PRO A 35 -19.40 -19.16 -13.99
C PRO A 35 -20.38 -17.99 -13.78
N ALA A 36 -20.30 -17.00 -14.68
CA ALA A 36 -21.18 -15.84 -14.74
C ALA A 36 -22.60 -16.18 -15.26
N ARG A 37 -23.62 -15.54 -14.69
CA ARG A 37 -24.96 -15.43 -15.29
C ARG A 37 -25.09 -14.11 -16.06
N THR A 38 -25.80 -14.15 -17.17
CA THR A 38 -25.99 -13.05 -18.10
C THR A 38 -27.01 -12.01 -17.60
N GLY A 39 -26.65 -10.73 -17.69
CA GLY A 39 -27.54 -9.60 -17.38
C GLY A 39 -27.19 -8.34 -18.18
N SER A 40 -28.12 -7.95 -19.06
CA SER A 40 -28.35 -6.68 -19.80
C SER A 40 -27.22 -5.63 -20.04
N PRO A 41 -27.20 -4.98 -21.22
CA PRO A 41 -26.15 -4.02 -21.59
C PRO A 41 -26.30 -2.64 -20.90
N PRO A 42 -25.19 -1.95 -20.56
CA PRO A 42 -25.22 -0.60 -20.02
C PRO A 42 -25.50 0.46 -21.10
N ARG A 43 -26.27 1.50 -20.75
CA ARG A 43 -26.48 2.70 -21.58
C ARG A 43 -25.21 3.57 -21.63
N PRO A 44 -24.90 4.23 -22.76
CA PRO A 44 -23.72 5.10 -22.88
C PRO A 44 -23.97 6.51 -22.31
N GLY A 45 -22.91 7.15 -21.80
CA GLY A 45 -22.82 8.62 -21.68
C GLY A 45 -22.55 9.19 -20.28
N GLY A 46 -22.84 8.47 -19.21
CA GLY A 46 -22.51 8.92 -17.85
C GLY A 46 -21.06 8.62 -17.46
N ARG A 47 -20.34 9.58 -16.86
CA ARG A 47 -19.22 9.21 -15.98
C ARG A 47 -19.80 8.30 -14.89
N PRO A 48 -19.22 7.12 -14.61
CA PRO A 48 -19.72 6.29 -13.52
C PRO A 48 -19.60 7.09 -12.23
N ARG A 49 -20.75 7.42 -11.61
CA ARG A 49 -20.75 7.84 -10.21
C ARG A 49 -20.28 6.63 -9.42
N PRO A 50 -19.24 6.74 -8.56
CA PRO A 50 -18.73 5.61 -7.76
C PRO A 50 -19.71 5.16 -6.66
N TYR A 51 -20.91 5.76 -6.63
CA TYR A 51 -22.04 5.46 -5.77
C TYR A 51 -23.29 5.44 -6.66
N GLY A 52 -23.86 4.26 -6.89
CA GLY A 52 -25.12 4.10 -7.60
C GLY A 52 -26.27 4.67 -6.77
N THR A 53 -27.20 5.41 -7.39
CA THR A 53 -28.33 6.06 -6.70
C THR A 53 -29.48 5.09 -6.42
N GLY A 54 -29.16 3.92 -5.85
CA GLY A 54 -30.11 2.84 -5.60
C GLY A 54 -29.45 1.48 -5.42
N SER A 55 -28.50 1.36 -4.47
CA SER A 55 -28.08 0.01 -4.06
C SER A 55 -29.22 -0.62 -3.24
N PRO A 56 -29.69 -1.84 -3.61
CA PRO A 56 -30.80 -2.50 -2.93
C PRO A 56 -30.47 -2.90 -1.47
N THR A 57 -29.20 -2.80 -1.06
CA THR A 57 -28.74 -3.05 0.31
C THR A 57 -29.19 -1.98 1.32
N LEU A 58 -29.52 -0.76 0.85
CA LEU A 58 -29.85 0.41 1.66
C LEU A 58 -31.34 0.72 1.73
N THR A 59 -32.12 0.28 0.74
CA THR A 59 -33.54 0.63 0.60
C THR A 59 -34.36 0.16 1.79
N GLY A 60 -35.10 1.08 2.41
CA GLY A 60 -35.98 0.78 3.55
C GLY A 60 -35.27 0.55 4.89
N ARG A 61 -33.95 0.76 4.99
CA ARG A 61 -33.16 0.60 6.22
C ARG A 61 -32.71 1.94 6.79
N THR A 62 -32.54 2.02 8.10
CA THR A 62 -31.89 3.20 8.73
C THR A 62 -30.37 3.16 8.55
N ALA A 63 -29.73 4.33 8.56
CA ALA A 63 -28.26 4.42 8.57
C ALA A 63 -27.66 3.71 9.80
N ARG A 64 -28.39 3.69 10.93
CA ARG A 64 -28.06 2.94 12.15
C ARG A 64 -27.92 1.45 11.86
N GLU A 65 -28.93 0.81 11.26
CA GLU A 65 -28.90 -0.64 10.98
C GLU A 65 -27.74 -1.05 10.08
N VAL A 66 -27.48 -0.28 9.01
CA VAL A 66 -26.43 -0.60 8.04
C VAL A 66 -25.04 -0.45 8.68
N LEU A 67 -24.80 0.68 9.36
CA LEU A 67 -23.50 0.95 9.99
C LEU A 67 -23.25 0.02 11.20
N ALA A 68 -24.26 -0.24 12.03
CA ALA A 68 -24.16 -1.18 13.14
C ALA A 68 -23.87 -2.61 12.63
N ALA A 69 -24.60 -3.10 11.63
CA ALA A 69 -24.36 -4.43 11.06
C ALA A 69 -22.92 -4.58 10.53
N HIS A 70 -22.39 -3.57 9.81
CA HIS A 70 -21.00 -3.59 9.37
C HIS A 70 -20.01 -3.58 10.56
N LEU A 71 -20.21 -2.71 11.55
CA LEU A 71 -19.34 -2.62 12.73
C LEU A 71 -19.36 -3.91 13.56
N HIS A 72 -20.54 -4.50 13.80
CA HIS A 72 -20.71 -5.75 14.55
C HIS A 72 -20.04 -6.93 13.81
N HIS A 73 -20.18 -7.00 12.49
CA HIS A 73 -19.51 -8.01 11.66
C HIS A 73 -17.98 -7.88 11.75
N GLN A 74 -17.43 -6.67 11.55
CA GLN A 74 -15.99 -6.44 11.65
C GLN A 74 -15.44 -6.65 13.07
N ALA A 75 -16.19 -6.31 14.11
CA ALA A 75 -15.85 -6.59 15.50
C ALA A 75 -15.84 -8.11 15.78
N THR A 76 -16.83 -8.84 15.27
CA THR A 76 -16.87 -10.31 15.36
C THR A 76 -15.67 -10.95 14.66
N ASP A 77 -15.30 -10.47 13.48
CA ASP A 77 -14.13 -10.96 12.74
C ASP A 77 -12.80 -10.61 13.44
N PHE A 78 -12.71 -9.45 14.10
CA PHE A 78 -11.59 -9.09 14.97
C PHE A 78 -11.48 -10.06 16.16
N LEU A 79 -12.58 -10.37 16.85
CA LEU A 79 -12.58 -11.30 17.99
C LEU A 79 -12.32 -12.76 17.55
N ARG A 80 -12.82 -13.17 16.38
CA ARG A 80 -12.55 -14.49 15.79
C ARG A 80 -11.06 -14.63 15.45
N SER A 81 -10.50 -13.67 14.72
CA SER A 81 -9.07 -13.69 14.36
C SER A 81 -8.15 -13.56 15.59
N LEU A 82 -8.54 -12.83 16.64
CA LEU A 82 -7.85 -12.82 17.92
C LEU A 82 -7.88 -14.20 18.62
N ARG A 83 -9.02 -14.91 18.56
CA ARG A 83 -9.13 -16.27 19.08
C ARG A 83 -8.23 -17.22 18.31
N SER A 84 -8.31 -17.22 16.98
CA SER A 84 -7.44 -18.03 16.12
C SER A 84 -5.96 -17.75 16.37
N HIS A 85 -5.55 -16.50 16.56
CA HIS A 85 -4.17 -16.15 16.92
C HIS A 85 -3.70 -16.75 18.27
N ARG A 86 -4.62 -17.01 19.21
CA ARG A 86 -4.30 -17.71 20.48
C ARG A 86 -4.29 -19.23 20.29
N GLU A 87 -5.16 -19.76 19.43
CA GLU A 87 -5.30 -21.19 19.15
C GLU A 87 -4.21 -21.73 18.21
N SER A 88 -3.63 -20.91 17.33
CA SER A 88 -2.59 -21.35 16.37
C SER A 88 -1.32 -21.92 17.04
N GLY A 89 -1.02 -21.58 18.30
CA GLY A 89 0.05 -22.21 19.06
C GLY A 89 1.43 -22.11 18.39
N SER A 90 1.93 -23.21 17.84
CA SER A 90 3.20 -23.29 17.10
C SER A 90 3.07 -23.12 15.58
N ASP A 91 1.85 -23.05 15.02
CA ASP A 91 1.64 -22.77 13.59
C ASP A 91 1.96 -21.29 13.28
N ALA A 92 3.14 -21.09 12.69
CA ALA A 92 3.62 -19.79 12.29
C ALA A 92 2.79 -19.16 11.15
N GLU A 93 2.21 -19.93 10.22
CA GLU A 93 1.44 -19.33 9.11
C GLU A 93 0.00 -19.03 9.53
N GLY A 94 -0.65 -19.92 10.30
CA GLY A 94 -1.92 -19.62 10.95
C GLY A 94 -1.85 -18.38 11.85
N THR A 95 -0.77 -18.23 12.63
CA THR A 95 -0.53 -17.03 13.46
C THR A 95 -0.38 -15.77 12.59
N ARG A 96 0.36 -15.83 11.49
CA ARG A 96 0.52 -14.70 10.54
C ARG A 96 -0.78 -14.33 9.86
N GLU A 97 -1.58 -15.32 9.46
CA GLU A 97 -2.85 -15.11 8.78
C GLU A 97 -3.89 -14.53 9.74
N ALA A 98 -4.00 -15.07 10.95
CA ALA A 98 -4.79 -14.47 12.03
C ALA A 98 -4.35 -13.02 12.31
N ALA A 99 -3.05 -12.73 12.36
CA ALA A 99 -2.53 -11.36 12.51
C ALA A 99 -2.77 -10.46 11.28
N ARG A 100 -2.90 -11.00 10.06
CA ARG A 100 -3.34 -10.25 8.86
C ARG A 100 -4.83 -9.91 8.97
N GLN A 101 -5.67 -10.87 9.32
CA GLN A 101 -7.12 -10.72 9.48
C GLN A 101 -7.47 -9.74 10.60
N LEU A 102 -6.85 -9.87 11.76
CA LEU A 102 -7.00 -8.96 12.91
C LEU A 102 -6.69 -7.50 12.53
N ARG A 103 -5.59 -7.28 11.79
CA ARG A 103 -5.25 -5.95 11.23
C ARG A 103 -6.22 -5.52 10.13
N SER A 104 -6.80 -6.44 9.36
CA SER A 104 -7.80 -6.16 8.33
C SER A 104 -9.08 -5.59 8.96
N ALA A 105 -9.62 -6.29 9.96
CA ALA A 105 -10.80 -5.88 10.71
C ALA A 105 -10.58 -4.55 11.46
N ALA A 106 -9.46 -4.42 12.20
CA ALA A 106 -9.11 -3.18 12.91
C ALA A 106 -9.05 -1.95 11.99
N ARG A 107 -8.53 -2.12 10.76
CA ARG A 107 -8.46 -1.03 9.77
C ARG A 107 -9.82 -0.71 9.15
N ARG A 108 -10.71 -1.70 8.98
CA ARG A 108 -12.10 -1.49 8.54
C ARG A 108 -12.92 -0.74 9.57
N ILE A 109 -12.93 -1.20 10.82
CA ILE A 109 -13.57 -0.49 11.94
C ILE A 109 -13.07 0.95 12.00
N GLY A 110 -11.74 1.15 12.07
CA GLY A 110 -11.16 2.50 12.14
C GLY A 110 -11.39 3.38 10.89
N GLY A 111 -11.71 2.76 9.75
CA GLY A 111 -12.07 3.43 8.49
C GLY A 111 -13.54 3.83 8.43
N ALA A 112 -14.46 2.92 8.78
CA ALA A 112 -15.88 3.21 8.91
C ALA A 112 -16.11 4.34 9.94
N LEU A 113 -15.48 4.24 11.12
CA LEU A 113 -15.51 5.28 12.16
C LEU A 113 -14.86 6.60 11.72
N HIS A 114 -13.98 6.60 10.71
CA HIS A 114 -13.44 7.85 10.15
C HIS A 114 -14.42 8.53 9.19
N THR A 115 -14.98 7.77 8.25
CA THR A 115 -15.89 8.30 7.22
C THR A 115 -17.24 8.68 7.81
N PHE A 116 -17.81 7.83 8.67
CA PHE A 116 -19.13 8.00 9.27
C PHE A 116 -19.09 8.63 10.67
N ARG A 117 -17.97 9.29 11.03
CA ARG A 117 -17.75 10.00 12.31
C ARG A 117 -18.95 10.87 12.75
N PRO A 118 -19.65 11.63 11.87
CA PRO A 118 -20.80 12.45 12.28
C PRO A 118 -22.04 11.66 12.74
N LEU A 119 -22.05 10.34 12.58
CA LEU A 119 -23.15 9.44 12.99
C LEU A 119 -22.86 8.72 14.31
N THR A 120 -21.61 8.74 14.78
CA THR A 120 -21.11 8.05 15.98
C THR A 120 -20.84 9.05 17.11
N ASP A 121 -20.73 8.60 18.37
CA ASP A 121 -20.07 9.43 19.39
C ASP A 121 -18.64 9.75 18.93
N GLU A 122 -18.38 11.04 18.67
CA GLU A 122 -17.12 11.51 18.11
C GLU A 122 -15.91 11.22 19.00
N LYS A 123 -16.05 11.38 20.32
CA LYS A 123 -14.93 11.21 21.28
C LYS A 123 -14.57 9.75 21.41
N TRP A 124 -15.59 8.88 21.53
CA TRP A 124 -15.42 7.44 21.53
C TRP A 124 -14.79 6.96 20.21
N ALA A 125 -15.30 7.43 19.06
CA ALA A 125 -14.81 7.03 17.75
C ALA A 125 -13.35 7.44 17.55
N ASP A 126 -12.97 8.67 17.90
CA ASP A 126 -11.59 9.15 17.75
C ASP A 126 -10.61 8.43 18.71
N GLN A 127 -11.03 8.12 19.93
CA GLN A 127 -10.25 7.30 20.86
C GLN A 127 -10.05 5.88 20.33
N LEU A 128 -11.13 5.16 19.97
CA LEU A 128 -11.05 3.79 19.47
C LEU A 128 -10.24 3.70 18.16
N ARG A 129 -10.40 4.66 17.25
CA ARG A 129 -9.60 4.76 16.01
C ARG A 129 -8.10 4.89 16.30
N SER A 130 -7.73 5.69 17.30
CA SER A 130 -6.33 5.91 17.69
C SER A 130 -5.70 4.63 18.25
N GLU A 131 -6.45 3.90 19.07
CA GLU A 131 -6.03 2.61 19.63
C GLU A 131 -5.94 1.49 18.57
N LEU A 132 -6.92 1.38 17.68
CA LEU A 132 -6.88 0.42 16.56
C LEU A 132 -5.73 0.73 15.59
N ALA A 133 -5.37 2.01 15.40
CA ALA A 133 -4.20 2.41 14.63
C ALA A 133 -2.89 2.01 15.31
N TRP A 134 -2.76 2.21 16.64
CA TRP A 134 -1.61 1.75 17.42
C TRP A 134 -1.43 0.23 17.34
N LEU A 135 -2.50 -0.53 17.55
CA LEU A 135 -2.49 -2.00 17.52
C LEU A 135 -2.13 -2.51 16.13
N SER A 136 -2.84 -2.05 15.09
CA SER A 136 -2.65 -2.54 13.72
C SER A 136 -1.28 -2.14 13.14
N GLY A 137 -0.75 -0.97 13.53
CA GLY A 137 0.61 -0.56 13.24
C GLY A 137 1.65 -1.44 13.95
N THR A 138 1.43 -1.77 15.22
CA THR A 138 2.35 -2.60 16.02
C THR A 138 2.47 -4.01 15.49
N LEU A 139 1.33 -4.69 15.25
CA LEU A 139 1.29 -6.02 14.66
C LEU A 139 1.79 -6.03 13.19
N GLY A 140 1.73 -4.89 12.50
CA GLY A 140 2.16 -4.78 11.11
C GLY A 140 3.68 -4.77 10.92
N ARG A 141 4.47 -4.35 11.93
CA ARG A 141 5.92 -4.15 11.79
C ARG A 141 6.68 -5.43 11.49
N GLU A 142 6.32 -6.55 12.10
CA GLU A 142 6.99 -7.84 11.88
C GLU A 142 6.83 -8.30 10.43
N HIS A 143 5.59 -8.39 9.96
CA HIS A 143 5.28 -8.81 8.60
C HIS A 143 5.87 -7.87 7.53
N ALA A 144 5.84 -6.55 7.76
CA ALA A 144 6.50 -5.57 6.89
C ALA A 144 8.02 -5.78 6.84
N SER A 145 8.64 -6.26 7.92
CA SER A 145 10.07 -6.56 7.95
C SER A 145 10.40 -7.78 7.10
N THR A 146 9.61 -8.85 7.22
CA THR A 146 9.74 -10.06 6.37
C THR A 146 9.54 -9.72 4.89
N ALA A 147 8.41 -9.09 4.52
CA ALA A 147 8.12 -8.74 3.13
C ALA A 147 9.18 -7.83 2.51
N ARG A 148 9.75 -6.90 3.29
CA ARG A 148 10.86 -6.03 2.83
C ARG A 148 12.15 -6.83 2.61
N LEU A 149 12.45 -7.82 3.45
CA LEU A 149 13.62 -8.70 3.26
C LEU A 149 13.48 -9.52 1.98
N ASP A 150 12.35 -10.22 1.82
CA ASP A 150 12.07 -11.07 0.66
C ASP A 150 12.17 -10.25 -0.65
N ARG A 151 11.60 -9.04 -0.65
CA ARG A 151 11.66 -8.09 -1.77
C ARG A 151 13.10 -7.67 -2.11
N LEU A 152 13.92 -7.35 -1.11
CA LEU A 152 15.29 -6.90 -1.32
C LEU A 152 16.22 -8.03 -1.77
N LEU A 153 16.07 -9.24 -1.20
CA LEU A 153 16.84 -10.41 -1.63
C LEU A 153 16.46 -10.86 -3.05
N GLY A 154 15.16 -10.89 -3.38
CA GLY A 154 14.69 -11.20 -4.73
C GLY A 154 15.14 -10.15 -5.77
N ALA A 155 15.18 -8.87 -5.39
CA ALA A 155 15.73 -7.81 -6.24
C ALA A 155 17.25 -7.97 -6.46
N LEU A 156 18.03 -8.28 -5.41
CA LEU A 156 19.46 -8.58 -5.56
C LEU A 156 19.71 -9.77 -6.49
N GLN A 157 18.98 -10.88 -6.30
CA GLN A 157 19.07 -12.06 -7.18
C GLN A 157 18.76 -11.72 -8.64
N ARG A 158 17.69 -10.94 -8.88
CA ARG A 158 17.30 -10.46 -10.21
C ARG A 158 18.38 -9.58 -10.85
N LEU A 159 19.02 -8.71 -10.08
CA LEU A 159 20.07 -7.81 -10.56
C LEU A 159 21.35 -8.57 -10.91
N THR A 160 21.81 -9.48 -10.06
CA THR A 160 22.99 -10.34 -10.34
C THR A 160 22.74 -11.19 -11.58
N GLY A 161 21.62 -11.92 -11.63
CA GLY A 161 21.27 -12.75 -12.78
C GLY A 161 20.93 -11.96 -14.05
N ARG A 162 20.70 -10.64 -13.97
CA ARG A 162 20.59 -9.77 -15.14
C ARG A 162 21.97 -9.42 -15.70
N ALA A 163 22.92 -9.07 -14.82
CA ALA A 163 24.29 -8.78 -15.22
C ALA A 163 24.94 -9.99 -15.91
N GLU A 164 24.73 -11.21 -15.39
CA GLU A 164 25.19 -12.46 -16.00
C GLU A 164 24.66 -12.65 -17.43
N ARG A 165 23.34 -12.52 -17.65
CA ARG A 165 22.74 -12.63 -18.99
C ARG A 165 23.18 -11.52 -19.95
N GLU A 166 23.31 -10.28 -19.49
CA GLU A 166 23.81 -9.20 -20.33
C GLU A 166 25.25 -9.50 -20.81
N ARG A 167 26.12 -10.06 -19.94
CA ARG A 167 27.47 -10.53 -20.32
C ARG A 167 27.44 -11.67 -21.33
N GLU A 168 26.61 -12.69 -21.15
CA GLU A 168 26.47 -13.80 -22.13
C GLU A 168 26.14 -13.27 -23.54
N THR A 169 25.23 -12.29 -23.65
CA THR A 169 24.93 -11.69 -24.95
C THR A 169 26.08 -10.86 -25.52
N VAL A 170 26.92 -10.22 -24.69
CA VAL A 170 28.11 -9.50 -25.15
C VAL A 170 29.16 -10.50 -25.63
N ALA A 171 29.43 -11.56 -24.87
CA ALA A 171 30.38 -12.61 -25.22
C ALA A 171 29.98 -13.36 -26.51
N ALA A 172 28.69 -13.65 -26.69
CA ALA A 172 28.19 -14.23 -27.94
C ALA A 172 28.37 -13.29 -29.14
N ARG A 173 28.15 -11.97 -28.95
CA ARG A 173 28.35 -10.95 -30.00
C ARG A 173 29.83 -10.75 -30.35
N THR A 174 30.73 -10.75 -29.37
CA THR A 174 32.18 -10.65 -29.63
C THR A 174 32.73 -11.93 -30.26
N ALA A 175 32.25 -13.11 -29.85
CA ALA A 175 32.59 -14.37 -30.52
C ALA A 175 32.12 -14.39 -31.99
N ALA A 176 30.89 -13.95 -32.27
CA ALA A 176 30.38 -13.84 -33.64
C ALA A 176 31.13 -12.79 -34.49
N GLY A 177 31.48 -11.64 -33.89
CA GLY A 177 32.30 -10.60 -34.55
C GLY A 177 33.72 -11.09 -34.86
N ASN A 178 34.36 -11.80 -33.93
CA ASN A 178 35.68 -12.39 -34.12
C ASN A 178 35.66 -13.53 -35.16
N ALA A 179 34.57 -14.30 -35.26
CA ALA A 179 34.40 -15.29 -36.31
C ALA A 179 34.29 -14.65 -37.72
N ALA A 180 33.67 -13.46 -37.83
CA ALA A 180 33.66 -12.69 -39.07
C ALA A 180 35.02 -12.03 -39.39
N ALA A 181 35.84 -11.74 -38.37
CA ALA A 181 37.18 -11.16 -38.49
C ALA A 181 38.31 -12.20 -38.63
N ALA A 182 38.00 -13.50 -38.75
CA ALA A 182 38.94 -14.62 -38.71
C ALA A 182 39.85 -14.78 -39.96
N GLN A 183 40.26 -13.67 -40.58
CA GLN A 183 41.23 -13.62 -41.71
C GLN A 183 42.52 -12.84 -41.37
N ALA A 184 42.75 -12.50 -40.09
CA ALA A 184 43.97 -11.85 -39.62
C ALA A 184 44.59 -12.61 -38.41
N PRO A 185 45.93 -12.61 -38.26
CA PRO A 185 46.62 -13.38 -37.21
C PRO A 185 46.39 -12.79 -35.80
N PRO A 186 46.43 -13.63 -34.75
CA PRO A 186 46.04 -13.23 -33.40
C PRO A 186 47.10 -12.35 -32.71
N ALA A 187 46.75 -11.10 -32.40
CA ALA A 187 47.47 -10.27 -31.45
C ALA A 187 47.03 -10.58 -30.01
N ALA A 188 47.97 -10.54 -29.06
CA ALA A 188 47.73 -11.01 -27.69
C ALA A 188 46.89 -10.03 -26.84
N SER A 189 45.56 -10.20 -26.83
CA SER A 189 44.61 -9.44 -25.99
C SER A 189 44.19 -10.17 -24.70
N GLY A 190 45.00 -11.11 -24.22
CA GLY A 190 44.64 -12.03 -23.12
C GLY A 190 44.64 -11.45 -21.71
N ARG A 191 44.95 -10.15 -21.52
CA ARG A 191 45.03 -9.52 -20.19
C ARG A 191 43.72 -8.88 -19.75
N ASP A 192 43.02 -8.20 -20.67
CA ASP A 192 41.80 -7.45 -20.36
C ASP A 192 40.64 -8.36 -19.89
N GLY A 193 40.60 -9.61 -20.39
CA GLY A 193 39.61 -10.61 -19.98
C GLY A 193 39.82 -11.16 -18.56
N ALA A 194 41.04 -11.11 -18.01
CA ALA A 194 41.32 -11.57 -16.66
C ALA A 194 40.89 -10.54 -15.60
N ASP A 195 41.23 -9.26 -15.85
CA ASP A 195 40.89 -8.13 -14.97
C ASP A 195 39.36 -7.92 -14.89
N ALA A 196 38.66 -8.08 -16.03
CA ALA A 196 37.19 -8.08 -16.08
C ALA A 196 36.57 -9.19 -15.21
N GLY A 197 37.16 -10.40 -15.20
CA GLY A 197 36.71 -11.53 -14.38
C GLY A 197 36.90 -11.29 -12.88
N GLU A 198 38.00 -10.63 -12.48
CA GLU A 198 38.26 -10.28 -11.07
C GLU A 198 37.32 -9.18 -10.58
N ALA A 199 37.08 -8.14 -11.37
CA ALA A 199 36.09 -7.11 -11.09
C ALA A 199 34.66 -7.69 -10.95
N ASP A 200 34.30 -8.65 -11.81
CA ASP A 200 33.00 -9.33 -11.75
C ASP A 200 32.85 -10.20 -10.49
N ALA A 201 33.91 -10.92 -10.09
CA ALA A 201 33.92 -11.67 -8.83
C ALA A 201 33.78 -10.75 -7.62
N LEU A 202 34.42 -9.58 -7.64
CA LEU A 202 34.29 -8.55 -6.59
C LEU A 202 32.87 -7.96 -6.52
N LEU A 203 32.21 -7.74 -7.66
CA LEU A 203 30.81 -7.28 -7.70
C LEU A 203 29.83 -8.32 -7.18
N SER A 204 29.99 -9.59 -7.58
CA SER A 204 29.15 -10.70 -7.08
C SER A 204 29.34 -10.91 -5.57
N ALA A 205 30.59 -10.92 -5.09
CA ALA A 205 30.89 -10.92 -3.66
C ALA A 205 30.35 -9.67 -2.94
N GLY A 206 30.33 -8.52 -3.60
CA GLY A 206 29.71 -7.28 -3.12
C GLY A 206 28.21 -7.43 -2.88
N ALA A 207 27.49 -8.02 -3.84
CA ALA A 207 26.06 -8.30 -3.76
C ALA A 207 25.73 -9.36 -2.69
N ALA A 208 26.52 -10.43 -2.58
CA ALA A 208 26.36 -11.44 -1.53
C ALA A 208 26.53 -10.84 -0.12
N ARG A 209 27.56 -10.00 0.08
CA ARG A 209 27.78 -9.25 1.33
C ARG A 209 26.66 -8.23 1.60
N ALA A 210 26.09 -7.61 0.58
CA ALA A 210 24.95 -6.70 0.71
C ALA A 210 23.69 -7.46 1.18
N GLY A 211 23.41 -8.63 0.60
CA GLY A 211 22.34 -9.53 1.03
C GLY A 211 22.48 -9.93 2.50
N ALA A 212 23.65 -10.44 2.91
CA ALA A 212 23.92 -10.83 4.30
C ALA A 212 23.82 -9.65 5.29
N LEU A 213 24.23 -8.44 4.88
CA LEU A 213 24.06 -7.23 5.72
C LEU A 213 22.59 -6.87 5.91
N LEU A 214 21.79 -6.87 4.83
CA LEU A 214 20.37 -6.59 4.87
C LEU A 214 19.61 -7.64 5.67
N GLU A 215 19.89 -8.92 5.46
CA GLU A 215 19.32 -10.04 6.22
C GLU A 215 19.58 -9.89 7.71
N ARG A 216 20.82 -9.62 8.12
CA ARG A 216 21.17 -9.37 9.52
C ARG A 216 20.41 -8.18 10.11
N GLN A 217 20.39 -7.04 9.41
CA GLN A 217 19.74 -5.83 9.91
C GLN A 217 18.21 -5.98 10.01
N ILE A 218 17.57 -6.54 8.97
CA ILE A 218 16.12 -6.68 8.91
C ILE A 218 15.64 -7.82 9.82
N THR A 219 16.41 -8.90 9.99
CA THR A 219 16.10 -9.95 10.98
C THR A 219 16.14 -9.40 12.40
N LEU A 220 17.13 -8.56 12.76
CA LEU A 220 17.15 -7.89 14.06
C LEU A 220 15.95 -6.94 14.25
N ALA A 221 15.53 -6.23 13.19
CA ALA A 221 14.32 -5.40 13.23
C ALA A 221 13.05 -6.26 13.40
N ARG A 222 12.95 -7.39 12.70
CA ARG A 222 11.85 -8.36 12.81
C ARG A 222 11.73 -8.93 14.22
N THR A 223 12.83 -9.40 14.82
CA THR A 223 12.82 -9.95 16.19
C THR A 223 12.38 -8.89 17.21
N ARG A 224 12.86 -7.64 17.10
CA ARG A 224 12.39 -6.54 17.95
C ARG A 224 10.90 -6.23 17.75
N ALA A 225 10.43 -6.23 16.49
CA ALA A 225 9.03 -6.03 16.17
C ALA A 225 8.13 -7.15 16.72
N HIS A 226 8.59 -8.40 16.65
CA HIS A 226 7.92 -9.57 17.20
C HIS A 226 7.79 -9.48 18.73
N SER A 227 8.90 -9.23 19.45
CA SER A 227 8.84 -9.02 20.91
C SER A 227 7.92 -7.86 21.31
N ALA A 228 7.95 -6.75 20.56
CA ALA A 228 7.05 -5.61 20.79
C ALA A 228 5.58 -5.94 20.49
N ALA A 229 5.29 -6.82 19.52
CA ALA A 229 3.94 -7.31 19.24
C ALA A 229 3.42 -8.20 20.38
N LEU A 230 4.22 -9.14 20.88
CA LEU A 230 3.87 -9.97 22.03
C LEU A 230 3.65 -9.14 23.30
N GLN A 231 4.53 -8.18 23.57
CA GLN A 231 4.37 -7.24 24.70
C GLN A 231 3.09 -6.39 24.57
N ALA A 232 2.76 -5.92 23.36
CA ALA A 232 1.52 -5.20 23.12
C ALA A 232 0.29 -6.08 23.37
N LEU A 233 0.27 -7.31 22.87
CA LEU A 233 -0.84 -8.27 23.05
C LEU A 233 -1.02 -8.71 24.52
N GLY A 234 0.03 -8.67 25.34
CA GLY A 234 -0.05 -8.91 26.79
C GLY A 234 -0.30 -7.66 27.64
N SER A 235 -0.51 -6.48 27.04
CA SER A 235 -0.67 -5.22 27.77
C SER A 235 -2.11 -4.94 28.16
N SER A 236 -2.32 -4.28 29.31
CA SER A 236 -3.64 -3.77 29.74
C SER A 236 -4.28 -2.85 28.69
N ARG A 237 -3.46 -2.07 27.96
CA ARG A 237 -3.88 -1.26 26.83
C ARG A 237 -4.56 -2.10 25.74
N PHE A 238 -3.98 -3.24 25.36
CA PHE A 238 -4.59 -4.14 24.40
C PHE A 238 -5.88 -4.77 24.93
N HIS A 239 -5.92 -5.19 26.20
CA HIS A 239 -7.14 -5.74 26.80
C HIS A 239 -8.29 -4.73 26.77
N ALA A 240 -8.06 -3.46 27.14
CA ALA A 240 -9.07 -2.41 27.02
C ALA A 240 -9.59 -2.20 25.59
N VAL A 241 -8.76 -2.41 24.56
CA VAL A 241 -9.18 -2.37 23.15
C VAL A 241 -9.99 -3.59 22.78
N ALA A 242 -9.58 -4.79 23.22
CA ALA A 242 -10.32 -6.02 22.98
C ALA A 242 -11.72 -5.97 23.64
N ASP A 243 -11.81 -5.43 24.86
CA ASP A 243 -13.07 -5.25 25.58
C ASP A 243 -13.96 -4.20 24.91
N ALA A 244 -13.40 -3.07 24.46
CA ALA A 244 -14.14 -2.07 23.69
C ALA A 244 -14.67 -2.62 22.35
N VAL A 245 -13.91 -3.50 21.68
CA VAL A 245 -14.37 -4.19 20.46
C VAL A 245 -15.39 -5.29 20.79
N ALA A 246 -15.31 -5.93 21.96
CA ALA A 246 -16.31 -6.89 22.43
C ALA A 246 -17.67 -6.23 22.71
N VAL A 247 -17.68 -5.03 23.30
CA VAL A 247 -18.90 -4.21 23.43
C VAL A 247 -19.42 -3.81 22.04
N LEU A 248 -18.54 -3.34 21.15
CA LEU A 248 -18.89 -2.96 19.77
C LEU A 248 -19.46 -4.11 18.92
N ALA A 249 -19.21 -5.37 19.27
CA ALA A 249 -19.81 -6.52 18.58
C ALA A 249 -21.32 -6.67 18.84
N SER A 250 -21.82 -6.07 19.93
CA SER A 250 -23.23 -6.10 20.35
C SER A 250 -23.91 -4.74 20.23
N GLU A 251 -23.21 -3.66 20.58
CA GLU A 251 -23.76 -2.30 20.67
C GLU A 251 -22.79 -1.26 20.09
N ALA A 252 -23.17 -0.65 18.96
CA ALA A 252 -22.47 0.51 18.41
C ALA A 252 -23.08 1.83 18.96
N PRO A 253 -22.28 2.75 19.54
CA PRO A 253 -22.76 4.04 20.05
C PRO A 253 -23.05 5.01 18.90
N LEU A 254 -24.20 4.80 18.25
CA LEU A 254 -24.70 5.59 17.13
C LEU A 254 -25.69 6.65 17.62
N THR A 255 -25.46 7.89 17.17
CA THR A 255 -26.26 9.08 17.48
C THR A 255 -27.63 9.05 16.80
N VAL A 256 -28.53 9.91 17.24
CA VAL A 256 -29.86 10.09 16.61
C VAL A 256 -29.79 10.52 15.13
N ALA A 257 -28.66 11.06 14.67
CA ALA A 257 -28.46 11.41 13.26
C ALA A 257 -28.45 10.18 12.33
N ALA A 258 -28.20 8.98 12.89
CA ALA A 258 -28.21 7.69 12.20
C ALA A 258 -29.61 7.06 12.06
N ASP A 259 -30.63 7.59 12.73
CA ASP A 259 -32.01 7.05 12.67
C ASP A 259 -32.74 7.41 11.36
N ARG A 260 -32.12 8.26 10.54
CA ARG A 260 -32.60 8.64 9.21
C ARG A 260 -32.36 7.53 8.17
N PRO A 261 -33.06 7.57 7.01
CA PRO A 261 -32.87 6.61 5.92
C PRO A 261 -31.41 6.46 5.51
N ALA A 262 -30.96 5.21 5.30
CA ALA A 262 -29.58 4.91 4.95
C ALA A 262 -29.16 5.57 3.61
N GLU A 263 -30.07 5.57 2.64
CA GLU A 263 -29.91 6.12 1.30
C GLU A 263 -29.67 7.65 1.27
N ASP A 264 -30.23 8.40 2.23
CA ASP A 264 -30.06 9.85 2.33
C ASP A 264 -28.76 10.27 3.04
N VAL A 265 -28.24 9.41 3.93
CA VAL A 265 -27.21 9.82 4.90
C VAL A 265 -25.84 9.19 4.63
N LEU A 266 -25.78 7.91 4.26
CA LEU A 266 -24.50 7.22 4.06
C LEU A 266 -23.82 7.62 2.73
N PRO A 267 -24.51 7.70 1.57
CA PRO A 267 -23.86 8.05 0.30
C PRO A 267 -23.18 9.43 0.29
N PRO A 268 -23.77 10.52 0.84
CA PRO A 268 -23.08 11.83 0.86
C PRO A 268 -21.77 11.85 1.67
N LEU A 269 -21.68 11.04 2.73
CA LEU A 269 -20.48 10.91 3.56
C LEU A 269 -19.39 10.10 2.82
N ALA A 270 -19.77 9.01 2.14
CA ALA A 270 -18.86 8.26 1.29
C ALA A 270 -18.37 9.10 0.09
N GLU A 271 -19.26 9.87 -0.55
CA GLU A 271 -18.92 10.81 -1.62
C GLU A 271 -17.98 11.92 -1.10
N GLN A 272 -18.13 12.39 0.14
CA GLN A 272 -17.16 13.31 0.73
C GLN A 272 -15.76 12.68 0.89
N ALA A 273 -15.68 11.41 1.29
CA ALA A 273 -14.41 10.69 1.35
C ALA A 273 -13.77 10.52 -0.04
N HIS A 274 -14.57 10.18 -1.06
CA HIS A 274 -14.11 10.08 -2.44
C HIS A 274 -13.71 11.43 -3.05
N ARG A 275 -14.41 12.53 -2.72
CA ARG A 275 -14.02 13.88 -3.16
C ARG A 275 -12.66 14.29 -2.59
N ARG A 276 -12.42 14.07 -1.29
CA ARG A 276 -11.10 14.29 -0.67
C ARG A 276 -9.99 13.46 -1.32
N LEU A 277 -10.30 12.23 -1.73
CA LEU A 277 -9.39 11.40 -2.54
C LEU A 277 -9.12 12.04 -3.90
N ALA A 278 -10.15 12.42 -4.65
CA ALA A 278 -10.01 13.05 -5.97
C ALA A 278 -9.22 14.37 -5.91
N GLU A 279 -9.47 15.21 -4.90
CA GLU A 279 -8.71 16.44 -4.62
C GLU A 279 -7.23 16.14 -4.34
N ALA A 280 -6.93 15.18 -3.47
CA ALA A 280 -5.56 14.78 -3.15
C ALA A 280 -4.83 14.17 -4.36
N VAL A 281 -5.53 13.45 -5.23
CA VAL A 281 -4.97 12.90 -6.48
C VAL A 281 -4.75 14.01 -7.52
N ALA A 282 -5.64 14.99 -7.62
CA ALA A 282 -5.45 16.16 -8.49
C ALA A 282 -4.23 17.01 -8.08
N ALA A 283 -3.85 16.98 -6.80
CA ALA A 283 -2.63 17.63 -6.29
C ALA A 283 -1.34 16.81 -6.50
N LEU A 284 -1.42 15.55 -6.96
CA LEU A 284 -0.23 14.74 -7.26
C LEU A 284 0.46 15.21 -8.56
N PRO A 285 1.78 15.09 -8.68
CA PRO A 285 2.53 15.40 -9.91
C PRO A 285 2.36 14.28 -10.98
N LEU A 286 1.12 13.93 -11.33
CA LEU A 286 0.81 12.82 -12.25
C LEU A 286 1.42 13.00 -13.63
N ALA A 287 1.59 14.24 -14.11
CA ALA A 287 2.29 14.54 -15.35
C ALA A 287 3.76 14.08 -15.34
N ARG A 288 4.46 14.12 -14.19
CA ARG A 288 5.81 13.54 -14.06
C ARG A 288 5.76 12.02 -13.94
N ALA A 289 4.72 11.45 -13.33
CA ALA A 289 4.51 10.01 -13.27
C ALA A 289 4.10 9.37 -14.61
N GLY A 290 3.99 10.14 -15.70
CA GLY A 290 3.65 9.65 -17.04
C GLY A 290 4.76 8.86 -17.74
N HIS A 291 6.00 8.91 -17.24
CA HIS A 291 7.14 8.16 -17.78
C HIS A 291 7.64 7.12 -16.77
N PRO A 292 7.83 5.84 -17.18
CA PRO A 292 8.26 4.78 -16.27
C PRO A 292 9.73 4.91 -15.82
N TYR A 293 10.53 5.73 -16.49
CA TYR A 293 11.92 6.01 -16.15
C TYR A 293 12.18 7.52 -16.21
N ASN A 294 12.16 8.19 -15.05
CA ASN A 294 12.63 9.57 -14.90
C ASN A 294 14.04 9.56 -14.29
N ALA A 295 15.01 10.20 -14.92
CA ALA A 295 16.39 10.25 -14.40
C ALA A 295 16.48 10.91 -13.00
N ASP A 296 15.59 11.86 -12.71
CA ASP A 296 15.44 12.52 -11.40
C ASP A 296 15.06 11.55 -10.25
N ALA A 297 14.58 10.33 -10.55
CA ALA A 297 14.15 9.37 -9.53
C ALA A 297 15.28 8.94 -8.58
N LEU A 298 16.53 9.04 -9.03
CA LEU A 298 17.74 8.74 -8.26
C LEU A 298 18.11 9.84 -7.24
N THR A 299 17.61 11.06 -7.41
CA THR A 299 17.80 12.20 -6.49
C THR A 299 16.53 12.56 -5.71
N SER A 300 15.42 11.89 -6.00
CA SER A 300 14.08 12.12 -5.41
C SER A 300 14.05 11.81 -3.91
N ASP A 301 14.02 12.88 -3.10
CA ASP A 301 13.87 12.85 -1.64
C ASP A 301 12.56 12.16 -1.20
N ALA A 302 12.59 11.49 -0.05
CA ALA A 302 11.44 10.86 0.61
C ALA A 302 10.27 11.83 0.86
N ARG A 303 10.54 13.15 0.91
CA ARG A 303 9.50 14.19 0.92
C ARG A 303 8.53 14.09 -0.27
N GLN A 304 8.99 13.60 -1.42
CA GLN A 304 8.16 13.40 -2.61
C GLN A 304 7.22 12.19 -2.48
N ASP A 305 7.47 11.26 -1.55
CA ASP A 305 6.64 10.06 -1.33
C ASP A 305 5.49 10.30 -0.33
N ALA A 306 5.54 11.37 0.47
CA ALA A 306 4.49 11.69 1.45
C ALA A 306 3.09 11.94 0.85
N PRO A 307 2.93 12.70 -0.27
CA PRO A 307 1.62 12.87 -0.91
C PRO A 307 1.03 11.53 -1.41
N TRP A 308 1.86 10.66 -1.96
CA TRP A 308 1.45 9.31 -2.41
C TRP A 308 1.00 8.44 -1.23
N HIS A 309 1.68 8.53 -0.09
CA HIS A 309 1.24 7.85 1.12
C HIS A 309 -0.13 8.35 1.61
N GLN A 310 -0.39 9.66 1.54
CA GLN A 310 -1.67 10.23 1.93
C GLN A 310 -2.79 9.76 0.99
N VAL A 311 -2.57 9.79 -0.32
CA VAL A 311 -3.52 9.25 -1.32
C VAL A 311 -3.82 7.76 -1.05
N ARG A 312 -2.81 6.94 -0.71
CA ARG A 312 -3.00 5.54 -0.33
C ARG A 312 -3.89 5.35 0.92
N ILE A 313 -3.83 6.28 1.87
CA ILE A 313 -4.76 6.27 3.02
C ILE A 313 -6.18 6.60 2.54
N LEU A 314 -6.33 7.62 1.70
CA LEU A 314 -7.64 8.06 1.17
C LEU A 314 -8.31 7.03 0.24
N VAL A 315 -7.55 6.31 -0.60
CA VAL A 315 -8.06 5.17 -1.41
C VAL A 315 -8.63 4.09 -0.49
N ARG A 316 -7.90 3.74 0.58
CA ARG A 316 -8.35 2.73 1.54
C ARG A 316 -9.60 3.18 2.30
N LEU A 317 -9.70 4.47 2.68
CA LEU A 317 -10.89 5.02 3.33
C LEU A 317 -12.11 5.05 2.39
N SER A 318 -11.91 5.40 1.12
CA SER A 318 -12.98 5.39 0.11
C SER A 318 -13.49 3.96 -0.16
N ARG A 319 -12.58 2.98 -0.22
CA ARG A 319 -12.94 1.56 -0.31
C ARG A 319 -13.72 1.09 0.92
N TYR A 320 -13.27 1.41 2.14
CA TYR A 320 -14.01 1.03 3.36
C TYR A 320 -15.37 1.74 3.47
N ALA A 321 -15.52 2.94 2.88
CA ALA A 321 -16.82 3.59 2.74
C ALA A 321 -17.75 2.85 1.76
N GLN A 322 -17.22 2.35 0.64
CA GLN A 322 -17.96 1.48 -0.28
C GLN A 322 -18.37 0.17 0.40
N GLU A 323 -17.45 -0.53 1.09
CA GLU A 323 -17.74 -1.79 1.83
C GLU A 323 -18.81 -1.64 2.95
N VAL A 324 -19.25 -0.40 3.29
CA VAL A 324 -20.40 -0.13 4.18
C VAL A 324 -21.69 0.11 3.39
N LEU A 325 -21.61 0.73 2.20
CA LEU A 325 -22.78 1.00 1.34
C LEU A 325 -23.19 -0.26 0.58
N ASP A 326 -22.23 -0.95 0.00
CA ASP A 326 -22.40 -2.13 -0.82
C ASP A 326 -21.24 -3.10 -0.52
N PRO A 327 -21.48 -4.18 0.25
CA PRO A 327 -20.44 -5.15 0.57
C PRO A 327 -20.11 -6.07 -0.63
N ASP A 328 -20.99 -6.14 -1.63
CA ASP A 328 -20.89 -7.06 -2.76
C ASP A 328 -20.29 -6.38 -4.02
N ASP A 329 -20.58 -5.09 -4.26
CA ASP A 329 -20.01 -4.32 -5.37
C ASP A 329 -18.76 -3.50 -4.99
N VAL A 330 -17.60 -4.17 -4.98
CA VAL A 330 -16.30 -3.52 -4.71
C VAL A 330 -15.68 -2.98 -6.01
N ASP A 331 -15.52 -1.66 -6.12
CA ASP A 331 -14.93 -1.01 -7.31
C ASP A 331 -13.53 -1.59 -7.65
N PRO A 332 -13.38 -2.29 -8.80
CA PRO A 332 -12.12 -2.92 -9.18
C PRO A 332 -11.01 -1.89 -9.45
N ARG A 333 -11.35 -0.64 -9.81
CA ARG A 333 -10.38 0.45 -10.02
C ARG A 333 -9.77 0.91 -8.71
N LEU A 334 -10.58 1.07 -7.65
CA LEU A 334 -10.04 1.37 -6.32
C LEU A 334 -9.21 0.21 -5.77
N ALA A 335 -9.58 -1.03 -6.06
CA ALA A 335 -8.76 -2.19 -5.73
C ALA A 335 -7.40 -2.19 -6.48
N GLU A 336 -7.39 -1.88 -7.78
CA GLU A 336 -6.15 -1.79 -8.57
C GLU A 336 -5.27 -0.61 -8.17
N ALA A 337 -5.85 0.58 -8.01
CA ALA A 337 -5.18 1.77 -7.49
C ALA A 337 -4.58 1.51 -6.10
N GLY A 338 -5.31 0.81 -5.23
CA GLY A 338 -4.81 0.34 -3.93
C GLY A 338 -3.57 -0.55 -4.05
N ARG A 339 -3.61 -1.58 -4.92
CA ARG A 339 -2.46 -2.47 -5.19
C ARG A 339 -1.25 -1.71 -5.76
N ALA A 340 -1.47 -0.72 -6.63
CA ALA A 340 -0.40 0.12 -7.16
C ALA A 340 0.26 0.95 -6.06
N LEU A 341 -0.53 1.59 -5.18
CA LEU A 341 -0.01 2.40 -4.08
C LEU A 341 0.60 1.58 -2.93
N GLU A 342 0.20 0.32 -2.76
CA GLU A 342 0.93 -0.62 -1.90
C GLU A 342 2.30 -0.94 -2.48
N ARG A 343 2.40 -1.28 -3.78
CA ARG A 343 3.71 -1.51 -4.44
C ARG A 343 4.62 -0.28 -4.39
N HIS A 344 4.07 0.94 -4.52
CA HIS A 344 4.80 2.20 -4.35
C HIS A 344 5.41 2.31 -2.95
N ARG A 345 4.59 2.11 -1.91
CA ARG A 345 5.03 2.15 -0.51
C ARG A 345 6.11 1.09 -0.26
N ASP A 346 5.82 -0.14 -0.66
CA ASP A 346 6.72 -1.26 -1.00
C ASP A 346 8.14 -0.83 -1.35
N ALA A 347 8.23 -0.24 -2.54
CA ALA A 347 9.45 0.16 -3.21
C ALA A 347 10.18 1.28 -2.46
N ALA A 348 9.44 2.30 -2.01
CA ALA A 348 10.01 3.47 -1.33
C ALA A 348 10.78 3.08 -0.06
N GLU A 349 10.30 2.10 0.70
CA GLU A 349 10.98 1.70 1.94
C GLU A 349 11.95 0.54 1.79
N ALA A 350 11.84 -0.27 0.74
CA ALA A 350 12.94 -1.11 0.29
C ALA A 350 14.14 -0.21 -0.11
N ALA A 351 13.90 0.85 -0.89
CA ALA A 351 14.91 1.85 -1.25
C ALA A 351 15.50 2.56 -0.02
N ALA A 352 14.65 2.98 0.94
CA ALA A 352 15.12 3.61 2.17
C ALA A 352 15.97 2.67 3.04
N ALA A 353 15.63 1.38 3.12
CA ALA A 353 16.41 0.39 3.85
C ALA A 353 17.77 0.10 3.17
N ALA A 354 17.81 -0.01 1.84
CA ALA A 354 19.06 -0.15 1.10
C ALA A 354 19.99 1.07 1.32
N ALA A 355 19.45 2.29 1.24
CA ALA A 355 20.20 3.51 1.52
C ALA A 355 20.65 3.63 2.99
N ALA A 356 19.87 3.14 3.95
CA ALA A 356 20.27 3.07 5.35
C ALA A 356 21.40 2.05 5.57
N ALA A 357 21.32 0.86 4.96
CA ALA A 357 22.37 -0.14 5.01
C ALA A 357 23.69 0.37 4.38
N ALA A 358 23.61 1.15 3.30
CA ALA A 358 24.78 1.77 2.66
C ALA A 358 25.51 2.81 3.54
N ARG A 359 24.85 3.33 4.59
CA ARG A 359 25.47 4.21 5.61
C ARG A 359 26.10 3.45 6.78
N THR A 360 26.15 2.12 6.74
CA THR A 360 26.80 1.30 7.77
C THR A 360 28.32 1.54 7.71
N PRO A 361 29.00 1.83 8.85
CA PRO A 361 30.44 2.05 8.84
C PRO A 361 31.22 0.77 8.47
N ARG A 362 32.38 0.95 7.82
CA ARG A 362 33.32 -0.13 7.44
C ARG A 362 32.78 -1.19 6.46
N ILE A 363 31.78 -0.86 5.64
CA ILE A 363 31.39 -1.72 4.52
C ILE A 363 32.40 -1.63 3.37
N ALA A 364 32.58 -2.72 2.60
CA ALA A 364 33.45 -2.73 1.44
C ALA A 364 32.86 -1.89 0.28
N PRO A 365 33.67 -1.24 -0.58
CA PRO A 365 33.17 -0.43 -1.69
C PRO A 365 32.23 -1.18 -2.64
N ALA A 366 32.54 -2.44 -2.98
CA ALA A 366 31.67 -3.28 -3.80
C ALA A 366 30.29 -3.57 -3.15
N THR A 367 30.24 -3.64 -1.82
CA THR A 367 28.98 -3.78 -1.06
C THR A 367 28.18 -2.48 -1.05
N ALA A 368 28.86 -1.34 -0.91
CA ALA A 368 28.22 -0.03 -1.02
C ALA A 368 27.65 0.20 -2.44
N TYR A 369 28.39 -0.18 -3.48
CA TYR A 369 27.94 -0.13 -4.87
C TYR A 369 26.70 -1.01 -5.10
N ALA A 370 26.71 -2.27 -4.66
CA ALA A 370 25.56 -3.17 -4.78
C ALA A 370 24.30 -2.62 -4.08
N LEU A 371 24.46 -1.99 -2.89
CA LEU A 371 23.35 -1.32 -2.19
C LEU A 371 22.86 -0.07 -2.92
N GLY A 372 23.74 0.66 -3.62
CA GLY A 372 23.38 1.78 -4.49
C GLY A 372 22.57 1.36 -5.72
N VAL A 373 22.98 0.28 -6.40
CA VAL A 373 22.23 -0.29 -7.53
C VAL A 373 20.87 -0.83 -7.06
N LEU A 374 20.82 -1.50 -5.91
CA LEU A 374 19.57 -1.96 -5.30
C LEU A 374 18.63 -0.80 -4.92
N HIS A 375 19.18 0.30 -4.39
CA HIS A 375 18.40 1.51 -4.13
C HIS A 375 17.81 2.08 -5.43
N ALA A 376 18.61 2.17 -6.50
CA ALA A 376 18.16 2.66 -7.81
C ALA A 376 17.05 1.79 -8.42
N ASP A 377 17.19 0.46 -8.40
CA ASP A 377 16.16 -0.50 -8.81
C ASP A 377 14.84 -0.27 -8.05
N GLN A 378 14.91 -0.07 -6.74
CA GLN A 378 13.72 0.22 -5.93
C GLN A 378 13.15 1.63 -6.15
N ARG A 379 13.94 2.64 -6.56
CA ARG A 379 13.41 3.93 -7.03
C ARG A 379 12.72 3.82 -8.40
N HIS A 380 13.18 2.96 -9.30
CA HIS A 380 12.45 2.68 -10.54
C HIS A 380 11.11 1.97 -10.28
N GLU A 381 11.06 1.03 -9.33
CA GLU A 381 9.81 0.40 -8.88
C GLU A 381 8.83 1.42 -8.25
N VAL A 382 9.34 2.46 -7.56
CA VAL A 382 8.53 3.62 -7.10
C VAL A 382 7.85 4.32 -8.27
N GLU A 383 8.59 4.68 -9.32
CA GLU A 383 8.01 5.37 -10.49
C GLU A 383 7.08 4.47 -11.31
N ALA A 384 7.44 3.19 -11.51
CA ALA A 384 6.58 2.21 -12.18
C ALA A 384 5.24 2.02 -11.45
N ALA A 385 5.23 2.03 -10.11
CA ALA A 385 4.02 1.97 -9.30
C ALA A 385 3.18 3.25 -9.41
N ARG A 386 3.82 4.43 -9.49
CA ARG A 386 3.14 5.73 -9.72
C ARG A 386 2.50 5.80 -11.11
N PHE A 387 3.19 5.32 -12.14
CA PHE A 387 2.65 5.18 -13.51
C PHE A 387 1.46 4.21 -13.56
N ALA A 388 1.58 3.05 -12.91
CA ALA A 388 0.50 2.07 -12.81
C ALA A 388 -0.74 2.65 -12.10
N PHE A 389 -0.54 3.41 -11.01
CA PHE A 389 -1.64 4.15 -10.37
C PHE A 389 -2.28 5.17 -11.33
N GLY A 390 -1.47 5.95 -12.04
CA GLY A 390 -1.96 6.92 -13.03
C GLY A 390 -2.84 6.27 -14.10
N ARG A 391 -2.46 5.09 -14.61
CA ARG A 391 -3.24 4.31 -15.58
C ARG A 391 -4.53 3.70 -15.01
N ALA A 392 -4.54 3.32 -13.73
CA ALA A 392 -5.74 2.78 -13.08
C ALA A 392 -6.74 3.90 -12.69
N TRP A 393 -6.23 5.08 -12.37
CA TRP A 393 -7.03 6.22 -11.92
C TRP A 393 -7.58 7.07 -13.07
N ILE A 394 -6.77 7.36 -14.08
CA ILE A 394 -7.21 8.07 -15.29
C ILE A 394 -7.77 7.00 -16.24
N PRO A 395 -9.09 6.95 -16.48
CA PRO A 395 -9.63 6.01 -17.46
C PRO A 395 -9.00 6.33 -18.82
N ALA A 396 -8.53 5.30 -19.51
CA ALA A 396 -8.08 5.44 -20.89
C ALA A 396 -9.19 6.13 -21.71
N PRO A 397 -8.87 7.09 -22.59
CA PRO A 397 -9.85 7.62 -23.51
C PRO A 397 -10.42 6.44 -24.30
N VAL A 398 -11.74 6.27 -24.25
CA VAL A 398 -12.42 5.28 -25.09
C VAL A 398 -12.06 5.63 -26.53
N PRO A 399 -11.45 4.71 -27.32
CA PRO A 399 -11.16 5.00 -28.71
C PRO A 399 -12.47 5.32 -29.40
N GLU A 400 -12.57 6.55 -29.91
CA GLU A 400 -13.77 7.05 -30.58
C GLU A 400 -14.12 6.07 -31.70
N ALA A 401 -15.32 5.48 -31.63
CA ALA A 401 -15.72 4.43 -32.55
C ALA A 401 -15.68 5.00 -33.97
N ALA A 402 -14.76 4.49 -34.79
CA ALA A 402 -14.49 5.02 -36.12
C ALA A 402 -15.81 5.12 -36.91
N GLN A 403 -16.19 6.36 -37.24
CA GLN A 403 -17.45 6.62 -37.93
C GLN A 403 -17.46 5.83 -39.25
N PRO A 404 -18.51 5.04 -39.54
CA PRO A 404 -18.56 4.27 -40.77
C PRO A 404 -18.59 5.24 -41.94
N VAL A 405 -17.53 5.20 -42.76
CA VAL A 405 -17.41 5.99 -43.99
C VAL A 405 -18.60 5.67 -44.87
N ARG A 406 -19.53 6.63 -45.01
CA ARG A 406 -20.58 6.57 -46.03
C ARG A 406 -19.91 6.54 -47.39
N LYS A 407 -19.89 5.38 -48.04
CA LYS A 407 -19.75 5.31 -49.49
C LYS A 407 -21.03 5.89 -50.10
N GLY A 408 -20.86 6.93 -50.92
CA GLY A 408 -21.90 7.42 -51.83
C GLY A 408 -22.00 6.54 -53.07
#